data_AF-A0A4Q1CFB5-F1
#
_entry.id   AF-A0A4Q1CFB5-F1
#
_cell.length_a   1.000
_cell.length_b   1.000
_cell.length_c   1.000
_cell.angle_alpha   90.00
_cell.angle_beta   90.00
_cell.angle_gamma   90.00
#
_symmetry.space_group_name_H-M   'P 1'
#
loop_
_entity.id
_entity.type
_entity.pdbx_description
1 polymer ?
#
loop_
_entity_poly.entity_id
_entity_poly.type
_entity_poly.pdbx_seq_one_letter_code
_entity_poly.pdbx_strand_id
1 'polypeptide(L)'
;MAKPRIFISSTFFDLRQIRADLDRFIKEMGYESVRHETGNIPYGKDEGLEEYCYREVSVIDMLVAIIGGRFGSNSQHGDYSVTQMEIKTALENGKQVYVFVDKNVYSEHQTYLLNKENETIRYRFTDNIQIFKFIEEIEKLPQNNTIHQFETAQDIVLYLREQWAGLFQRFLKEETRVTEVNLIKGLENTAKTLDQLVTYITEEKKGNESVIKEILLSNHPAIERMKKILGVKYKVIFSNVQELNTWLDARGFKIEDYTEILDIYLWRNRRHTLKKDYIIKVHKSLFDEFGKLKVVTEDSWDPSLIQDEIIPLEEPNPTISDDLPF
;
A
#
# COMPACT_ATOMS: atom_id res chain seq x y z
N MET A 1 5.70 3.36 24.22
CA MET A 1 6.11 3.60 22.82
C MET A 1 7.62 3.46 22.75
N ALA A 2 8.15 2.80 21.73
CA ALA A 2 9.59 2.77 21.48
C ALA A 2 10.05 4.19 21.10
N LYS A 3 11.07 4.68 21.80
CA LYS A 3 11.66 6.00 21.54
C LYS A 3 12.99 5.79 20.82
N PRO A 4 13.29 6.57 19.76
CA PRO A 4 14.62 6.58 19.17
C PRO A 4 15.70 6.78 20.23
N ARG A 5 16.70 5.90 20.23
CA ARG A 5 17.86 5.94 21.14
C ARG A 5 19.03 6.60 20.42
N ILE A 6 19.48 7.73 20.95
CA ILE A 6 20.50 8.58 20.35
C ILE A 6 21.73 8.58 21.25
N PHE A 7 22.85 8.12 20.72
CA PHE A 7 24.12 8.09 21.44
C PHE A 7 24.93 9.36 21.17
N ILE A 8 25.42 10.02 22.23
CA ILE A 8 26.31 11.18 22.11
C ILE A 8 27.76 10.72 22.32
N SER A 9 28.51 10.58 21.22
CA SER A 9 29.93 10.22 21.23
C SER A 9 30.80 11.47 21.15
N SER A 10 31.59 11.73 22.19
CA SER A 10 32.56 12.83 22.21
C SER A 10 33.57 12.64 23.34
N THR A 11 34.66 13.42 23.31
CA THR A 11 35.45 13.64 24.53
C THR A 11 34.59 14.33 25.60
N PHE A 12 34.86 14.02 26.87
CA PHE A 12 33.98 14.46 27.97
C PHE A 12 34.32 15.83 28.53
N PHE A 13 35.59 16.07 28.88
CA PHE A 13 35.97 17.22 29.72
C PHE A 13 35.84 18.57 29.01
N ASP A 14 36.27 18.64 27.76
CA ASP A 14 36.25 19.83 26.91
C ASP A 14 34.86 20.15 26.37
N LEU A 15 34.04 19.13 26.10
CA LEU A 15 32.72 19.29 25.48
C LEU A 15 31.55 19.14 26.47
N ARG A 16 31.82 19.16 27.78
CA ARG A 16 30.81 18.91 28.83
C ARG A 16 29.55 19.76 28.70
N GLN A 17 29.70 21.05 28.41
CA GLN A 17 28.57 21.96 28.24
C GLN A 17 27.74 21.61 27.00
N ILE A 18 28.40 21.38 25.87
CA ILE A 18 27.76 20.99 24.61
C ILE A 18 27.01 19.68 24.77
N ARG A 19 27.60 18.69 25.45
CA ARG A 19 26.95 17.41 25.76
C ARG A 19 25.68 17.59 26.60
N ALA A 20 25.71 18.50 27.59
CA ALA A 20 24.56 18.77 28.44
C ALA A 20 23.43 19.46 27.68
N ASP A 21 23.77 20.39 26.79
CA ASP A 21 22.79 21.10 25.95
C ASP A 21 22.15 20.15 24.93
N LEU A 22 22.93 19.25 24.32
CA LEU A 22 22.41 18.21 23.42
C LEU A 22 21.55 17.18 24.15
N ASP A 23 21.94 16.76 25.36
CA ASP A 23 21.14 15.86 26.18
C ASP A 23 19.76 16.46 26.50
N ARG A 24 19.72 17.75 26.83
CA ARG A 24 18.46 18.47 27.04
C ARG A 24 17.63 18.50 25.77
N PHE A 25 18.23 18.88 24.64
CA PHE A 25 17.54 18.95 23.34
C PHE A 25 16.94 17.59 22.92
N ILE A 26 17.70 16.50 23.02
CA ILE A 26 17.24 15.15 22.67
C ILE A 26 16.03 14.75 23.52
N LYS A 27 16.09 15.02 24.83
CA LYS A 27 14.99 14.73 25.76
C LYS A 27 13.76 15.60 25.50
N GLU A 28 13.95 16.89 25.19
CA GLU A 28 12.87 17.82 24.80
C GLU A 28 12.15 17.36 23.52
N MET A 29 12.87 16.72 22.61
CA MET A 29 12.28 16.12 21.40
C MET A 29 11.54 14.79 21.65
N GLY A 30 11.58 14.28 22.88
CA GLY A 30 10.91 13.04 23.27
C GLY A 30 11.72 11.77 23.01
N TYR A 31 12.99 11.90 22.64
CA TYR A 31 13.91 10.80 22.37
C TYR A 31 14.69 10.37 23.62
N GLU A 32 15.34 9.21 23.54
CA GLU A 32 16.20 8.70 24.60
C GLU A 32 17.66 9.08 24.30
N SER A 33 18.27 9.86 25.20
CA SER A 33 19.69 10.22 25.13
C SER A 33 20.52 9.18 25.87
N VAL A 34 21.50 8.60 25.17
CA VAL A 34 22.46 7.62 25.70
C VAL A 34 23.83 8.27 25.83
N ARG A 35 24.38 8.19 27.04
CA ARG A 35 25.62 8.82 27.48
C ARG A 35 26.38 7.87 28.40
N HIS A 36 27.69 7.75 28.22
CA HIS A 36 28.51 6.87 29.06
C HIS A 36 28.61 7.38 30.51
N GLU A 37 28.60 8.70 30.71
CA GLU A 37 28.85 9.30 32.03
C GLU A 37 27.64 9.31 32.97
N THR A 38 26.42 9.17 32.47
CA THR A 38 25.20 9.26 33.30
C THR A 38 24.70 7.90 33.80
N GLY A 39 25.43 6.82 33.56
CA GLY A 39 25.06 5.48 34.00
C GLY A 39 23.92 4.85 33.19
N ASN A 40 23.67 5.35 31.98
CA ASN A 40 22.66 4.82 31.07
C ASN A 40 23.10 3.52 30.38
N ILE A 41 24.35 3.09 30.59
CA ILE A 41 24.94 1.88 30.03
C ILE A 41 25.08 0.85 31.15
N PRO A 42 24.51 -0.36 31.00
CA PRO A 42 24.64 -1.42 32.00
C PRO A 42 26.06 -1.97 31.99
N TYR A 43 26.85 -1.62 33.01
CA TYR A 43 28.20 -2.14 33.18
C TYR A 43 28.17 -3.51 33.89
N GLY A 44 28.80 -4.50 33.28
CA GLY A 44 29.06 -5.80 33.89
C GLY A 44 30.42 -5.84 34.61
N LYS A 45 30.76 -7.02 35.14
CA LYS A 45 32.03 -7.25 35.86
C LYS A 45 33.13 -7.87 34.99
N ASP A 46 32.77 -8.31 33.79
CA ASP A 46 33.57 -9.24 33.00
C ASP A 46 34.47 -8.55 31.96
N GLU A 47 34.10 -7.34 31.50
CA GLU A 47 34.79 -6.62 30.43
C GLU A 47 35.18 -5.18 30.81
N GLY A 48 36.02 -4.55 29.98
CA GLY A 48 36.37 -3.13 30.11
C GLY A 48 35.19 -2.20 29.83
N LEU A 49 35.22 -1.00 30.42
CA LEU A 49 34.15 0.01 30.27
C LEU A 49 33.85 0.36 28.80
N GLU A 50 34.87 0.39 27.95
CA GLU A 50 34.73 0.70 26.53
C GLU A 50 33.92 -0.35 25.76
N GLU A 51 34.01 -1.63 26.15
CA GLU A 51 33.33 -2.71 25.45
C GLU A 51 31.81 -2.66 25.67
N TYR A 52 31.40 -2.24 26.86
CA TYR A 52 30.00 -1.95 27.15
C TYR A 52 29.49 -0.77 26.32
N CYS A 53 30.32 0.25 26.07
CA CYS A 53 29.97 1.35 25.17
C CYS A 53 29.79 0.86 23.72
N TYR A 54 30.70 0.03 23.19
CA TYR A 54 30.59 -0.49 21.83
C TYR A 54 29.36 -1.40 21.64
N ARG A 55 29.04 -2.22 22.66
CA ARG A 55 27.80 -3.01 22.68
C ARG A 55 26.57 -2.10 22.64
N GLU A 56 26.57 -1.02 23.42
CA GLU A 56 25.46 -0.07 23.43
C GLU A 56 25.29 0.63 22.08
N VAL A 57 26.39 1.00 21.42
CA VAL A 57 26.43 1.57 20.06
C VAL A 57 25.83 0.62 19.01
N SER A 58 25.78 -0.69 19.27
CA SER A 58 25.15 -1.65 18.37
C SER A 58 23.61 -1.62 18.47
N VAL A 59 23.06 -1.19 19.61
CA VAL A 59 21.61 -1.22 19.90
C VAL A 59 20.92 0.12 19.64
N ILE A 60 21.67 1.22 19.54
CA ILE A 60 21.12 2.56 19.27
C ILE A 60 20.57 2.69 17.84
N ASP A 61 19.76 3.72 17.62
CA ASP A 61 19.21 4.04 16.30
C ASP A 61 20.07 5.08 15.57
N MET A 62 20.60 6.07 16.31
CA MET A 62 21.39 7.16 15.77
C MET A 62 22.58 7.50 16.67
N LEU A 63 23.68 7.93 16.06
CA LEU A 63 24.86 8.43 16.78
C LEU A 63 25.16 9.88 16.37
N VAL A 64 25.34 10.74 17.38
CA VAL A 64 25.82 12.11 17.22
C VAL A 64 27.26 12.15 17.70
N ALA A 65 28.18 12.28 16.75
CA ALA A 65 29.62 12.35 16.97
C ALA A 65 30.07 13.81 17.04
N ILE A 66 30.78 14.18 18.11
CA ILE A 66 31.34 15.52 18.29
C ILE A 66 32.85 15.39 18.48
N ILE A 67 33.59 15.89 17.49
CA ILE A 67 35.04 15.84 17.42
C ILE A 67 35.58 17.21 17.83
N GLY A 68 36.19 17.27 19.01
CA GLY A 68 36.92 18.41 19.52
C GLY A 68 38.42 18.32 19.27
N GLY A 69 39.19 19.19 19.92
CA GLY A 69 40.65 19.25 19.82
C GLY A 69 41.40 18.16 20.60
N ARG A 70 40.70 17.45 21.50
CA ARG A 70 41.31 16.46 22.38
C ARG A 70 41.16 15.06 21.82
N PHE A 71 42.20 14.24 21.94
CA PHE A 71 42.17 12.85 21.48
C PHE A 71 41.31 11.96 22.37
N GLY A 72 41.33 12.23 23.68
CA GLY A 72 40.65 11.42 24.68
C GLY A 72 41.50 10.24 25.15
N SER A 73 40.82 9.16 25.56
CA SER A 73 41.49 7.94 26.04
C SER A 73 41.77 7.00 24.87
N ASN A 74 42.94 6.35 24.89
CA ASN A 74 43.27 5.29 23.92
C ASN A 74 42.30 4.13 24.08
N SER A 75 41.86 3.56 22.96
CA SER A 75 41.13 2.29 22.95
C SER A 75 42.09 1.13 23.21
N GLN A 76 41.56 0.01 23.73
CA GLN A 76 42.29 -1.25 23.71
C GLN A 76 42.42 -1.86 22.29
N HIS A 77 41.61 -1.38 21.33
CA HIS A 77 41.55 -1.89 19.96
C HIS A 77 42.35 -1.02 18.96
N GLY A 78 43.66 -0.90 19.19
CA GLY A 78 44.61 -0.27 18.26
C GLY A 78 44.93 1.19 18.55
N ASP A 79 45.34 1.93 17.52
CA ASP A 79 45.83 3.33 17.63
C ASP A 79 44.70 4.38 17.68
N TYR A 80 43.46 3.95 17.86
CA TYR A 80 42.28 4.81 17.89
C TYR A 80 41.91 5.20 19.32
N SER A 81 41.25 6.34 19.49
CA SER A 81 40.61 6.68 20.77
C SER A 81 39.29 5.93 20.93
N VAL A 82 38.81 5.80 22.17
CA VAL A 82 37.50 5.17 22.47
C VAL A 82 36.39 5.83 21.63
N THR A 83 36.37 7.16 21.55
CA THR A 83 35.40 7.91 20.74
C THR A 83 35.50 7.58 19.25
N GLN A 84 36.73 7.46 18.71
CA GLN A 84 36.93 7.11 17.30
C GLN A 84 36.41 5.69 17.02
N MET A 85 36.63 4.77 17.96
CA MET A 85 36.12 3.40 17.86
C MET A 85 34.59 3.37 17.94
N GLU A 86 33.96 4.12 18.84
CA GLU A 86 32.49 4.26 18.91
C GLU A 86 31.89 4.71 17.57
N ILE A 87 32.49 5.71 16.93
CA ILE A 87 32.04 6.23 15.63
C ILE A 87 32.20 5.15 14.55
N LYS A 88 33.34 4.45 14.54
CA LYS A 88 33.62 3.39 13.57
C LYS A 88 32.64 2.22 13.73
N THR A 89 32.41 1.74 14.95
CA THR A 89 31.44 0.69 15.25
C THR A 89 30.02 1.08 14.79
N ALA A 90 29.62 2.34 14.96
CA ALA A 90 28.33 2.81 14.48
C ALA A 90 28.22 2.79 12.95
N LEU A 91 29.28 3.21 12.25
CA LEU A 91 29.34 3.21 10.79
C LEU A 91 29.35 1.78 10.22
N GLU A 92 30.12 0.87 10.83
CA GLU A 92 30.17 -0.55 10.45
C GLU A 92 28.81 -1.25 10.64
N ASN A 93 28.08 -0.88 11.70
CA ASN A 93 26.74 -1.37 11.96
C ASN A 93 25.64 -0.68 11.12
N GLY A 94 26.00 0.20 10.19
CA GLY A 94 25.07 0.90 9.31
C GLY A 94 24.10 1.83 10.05
N LYS A 95 24.50 2.35 11.22
CA LYS A 95 23.69 3.30 11.99
C LYS A 95 23.72 4.68 11.32
N GLN A 96 22.69 5.48 11.59
CA GLN A 96 22.69 6.87 11.14
C GLN A 96 23.62 7.70 12.02
N VAL A 97 24.76 8.12 11.46
CA VAL A 97 25.78 8.91 12.16
C VAL A 97 25.78 10.35 11.69
N TYR A 98 25.82 11.30 12.62
CA TYR A 98 26.02 12.72 12.34
C TYR A 98 27.35 13.16 12.94
N VAL A 99 28.29 13.59 12.10
CA VAL A 99 29.63 13.98 12.52
C VAL A 99 29.76 15.50 12.56
N PHE A 100 30.09 16.03 13.74
CA PHE A 100 30.33 17.43 13.99
C PHE A 100 31.79 17.65 14.40
N VAL A 101 32.48 18.59 13.76
CA VAL A 101 33.88 18.94 14.07
C VAL A 101 33.96 20.40 14.49
N ASP A 102 34.71 20.70 15.55
CA ASP A 102 34.97 22.08 15.96
C ASP A 102 35.59 22.87 14.81
N LYS A 103 35.07 24.06 14.52
CA LYS A 103 35.53 24.87 13.38
C LYS A 103 37.03 25.17 13.42
N ASN A 104 37.61 25.38 14.60
CA ASN A 104 39.04 25.65 14.73
C ASN A 104 39.86 24.39 14.41
N VAL A 105 39.42 23.23 14.89
CA VAL A 105 40.06 21.94 14.61
C VAL A 105 39.96 21.61 13.12
N TYR A 106 38.80 21.84 12.50
CA TYR A 106 38.64 21.62 11.06
C TYR A 106 39.51 22.58 10.23
N SER A 107 39.67 23.83 10.65
CA SER A 107 40.57 24.79 9.99
C SER A 107 42.04 24.36 10.06
N GLU A 108 42.47 23.83 11.21
CA GLU A 108 43.80 23.22 11.35
C GLU A 108 43.94 21.94 10.53
N HIS A 109 42.90 21.12 10.42
CA HIS A 109 42.88 19.93 9.57
C HIS A 109 43.19 20.29 8.11
N GLN A 110 42.58 21.36 7.57
CA GLN A 110 42.90 21.84 6.22
C GLN A 110 44.37 22.25 6.07
N THR A 111 44.94 22.85 7.12
CA THR A 111 46.37 23.18 7.14
C THR A 111 47.24 21.93 7.20
N TYR A 112 46.83 20.91 7.95
CA TYR A 112 47.48 19.60 8.00
C TYR A 112 47.47 18.92 6.62
N LEU A 113 46.35 18.95 5.90
CA LEU A 113 46.25 18.36 4.56
C LEU A 113 47.26 18.94 3.56
N LEU A 114 47.60 20.23 3.68
CA LEU A 114 48.59 20.89 2.83
C LEU A 114 50.05 20.59 3.24
N ASN A 115 50.27 20.16 4.49
CA ASN A 115 51.61 19.99 5.07
C ASN A 115 51.85 18.58 5.61
N LYS A 116 51.22 17.56 5.02
CA LYS A 116 51.27 16.17 5.50
C LYS A 116 52.68 15.61 5.69
N GLU A 117 53.63 16.09 4.88
CA GLU A 117 55.03 15.65 4.89
C GLU A 117 55.88 16.36 5.95
N ASN A 118 55.35 17.38 6.64
CA ASN A 118 56.09 18.19 7.59
C ASN A 118 55.69 17.87 9.04
N GLU A 119 56.43 16.96 9.67
CA GLU A 119 56.22 16.54 11.07
C GLU A 119 56.62 17.63 12.09
N THR A 120 57.24 18.72 11.64
CA THR A 120 57.73 19.80 12.52
C THR A 120 56.62 20.76 12.96
N ILE A 121 55.46 20.72 12.29
CA ILE A 121 54.36 21.65 12.55
C ILE A 121 53.64 21.24 13.84
N ARG A 122 53.55 22.20 14.77
CA ARG A 122 52.77 22.05 16.00
C ARG A 122 51.42 22.75 15.85
N TYR A 123 50.36 21.99 16.07
CA TYR A 123 48.98 22.48 16.03
C TYR A 123 48.59 23.04 17.39
N ARG A 124 47.78 24.11 17.40
CA ARG A 124 47.38 24.82 18.61
C ARG A 124 46.06 24.29 19.16
N PHE A 125 45.13 23.94 18.28
CA PHE A 125 43.78 23.54 18.67
C PHE A 125 43.61 22.03 18.79
N THR A 126 44.67 21.26 18.51
CA THR A 126 44.60 19.81 18.44
C THR A 126 45.77 19.17 19.19
N ASP A 127 45.48 18.27 20.13
CA ASP A 127 46.48 17.62 20.98
C ASP A 127 47.21 16.47 20.28
N ASN A 128 46.58 15.86 19.27
CA ASN A 128 47.11 14.69 18.56
C ASN A 128 46.76 14.71 17.07
N ILE A 129 47.76 14.48 16.21
CA ILE A 129 47.61 14.40 14.75
C ILE A 129 46.67 13.25 14.33
N GLN A 130 46.48 12.23 15.16
CA GLN A 130 45.55 11.13 14.89
C GLN A 130 44.10 11.61 14.72
N ILE A 131 43.72 12.76 15.30
CA ILE A 131 42.39 13.35 15.08
C ILE A 131 42.23 13.76 13.61
N PHE A 132 43.26 14.37 13.03
CA PHE A 132 43.26 14.77 11.62
C PHE A 132 43.21 13.58 10.68
N LYS A 133 44.01 12.53 10.96
CA LYS A 133 43.97 11.29 10.18
C LYS A 133 42.59 10.66 10.20
N PHE A 134 41.91 10.72 11.34
CA PHE A 134 40.55 10.19 11.48
C PHE A 134 39.50 11.04 10.74
N ILE A 135 39.61 12.37 10.77
CA ILE A 135 38.73 13.24 9.96
C ILE A 135 38.90 12.91 8.47
N GLU A 136 40.15 12.74 8.00
CA GLU A 136 40.44 12.31 6.63
C GLU A 136 39.88 10.90 6.33
N GLU A 137 39.93 9.98 7.29
CA GLU A 137 39.34 8.64 7.15
C GLU A 137 37.82 8.72 6.96
N ILE A 138 37.12 9.54 7.74
CA ILE A 138 35.67 9.75 7.62
C ILE A 138 35.31 10.36 6.26
N GLU A 139 36.04 11.37 5.80
CA GLU A 139 35.78 12.02 4.50
C GLU A 139 35.86 11.04 3.33
N LYS A 140 36.75 10.04 3.41
CA LYS A 140 36.94 9.01 2.37
C LYS A 140 35.87 7.92 2.34
N LEU A 141 35.01 7.83 3.36
CA LEU A 141 33.99 6.78 3.40
C LEU A 141 32.94 7.00 2.29
N PRO A 142 32.46 5.93 1.64
CA PRO A 142 31.56 6.03 0.49
C PRO A 142 30.11 6.42 0.86
N GLN A 143 29.72 6.28 2.14
CA GLN A 143 28.36 6.53 2.61
C GLN A 143 28.38 7.26 3.94
N ASN A 144 27.43 8.19 4.12
CA ASN A 144 27.19 8.91 5.37
C ASN A 144 28.43 9.66 5.92
N ASN A 145 29.21 10.25 5.01
CA ASN A 145 30.47 10.97 5.29
C ASN A 145 30.30 12.50 5.44
N THR A 146 29.08 12.97 5.71
CA THR A 146 28.83 14.40 5.86
C THR A 146 29.36 14.90 7.21
N ILE A 147 30.45 15.69 7.14
CA ILE A 147 31.03 16.37 8.28
C ILE A 147 30.51 17.81 8.34
N HIS A 148 29.97 18.19 9.50
CA HIS A 148 29.47 19.54 9.75
C HIS A 148 30.35 20.26 10.76
N GLN A 149 30.69 21.52 10.47
CA GLN A 149 31.45 22.34 11.40
C GLN A 149 30.52 23.00 12.41
N PHE A 150 30.95 23.13 13.67
CA PHE A 150 30.21 23.87 14.70
C PHE A 150 31.12 24.83 15.46
N GLU A 151 30.53 25.92 15.97
CA GLU A 151 31.16 26.80 16.96
C GLU A 151 30.43 26.72 18.31
N THR A 152 29.11 26.51 18.27
CA THR A 152 28.26 26.44 19.45
C THR A 152 27.36 25.20 19.45
N ALA A 153 26.85 24.81 20.63
CA ALA A 153 25.87 23.74 20.73
C ALA A 153 24.58 24.03 19.94
N GLN A 154 24.23 25.31 19.79
CA GLN A 154 23.04 25.75 19.06
C GLN A 154 23.13 25.40 17.57
N ASP A 155 24.33 25.47 16.97
CA ASP A 155 24.54 25.12 15.56
C ASP A 155 24.23 23.64 15.32
N ILE A 156 24.72 22.78 16.23
CA ILE A 156 24.46 21.34 16.21
C ILE A 156 22.96 21.07 16.35
N VAL A 157 22.30 21.73 17.31
CA VAL A 157 20.86 21.56 17.56
C VAL A 157 20.01 21.98 16.36
N LEU A 158 20.33 23.12 15.74
CA LEU A 158 19.61 23.62 14.57
C LEU A 158 19.73 22.64 13.41
N TYR A 159 20.97 22.19 13.14
CA TYR A 159 21.24 21.23 12.08
C TYR A 159 20.52 19.89 12.31
N LEU A 160 20.62 19.31 13.52
CA LEU A 160 19.94 18.06 13.86
C LEU A 160 18.43 18.16 13.71
N ARG A 161 17.84 19.29 14.11
CA ARG A 161 16.39 19.54 13.96
C ARG A 161 15.96 19.48 12.50
N GLU A 162 16.71 20.12 11.60
CA GLU A 162 16.42 20.09 10.16
C GLU A 162 16.58 18.69 9.58
N GLN A 163 17.66 17.99 9.94
CA GLN A 163 17.90 16.62 9.46
C GLN A 163 16.81 15.65 9.93
N TRP A 164 16.41 15.72 11.19
CA TRP A 164 15.37 14.85 11.73
C TRP A 164 14.00 15.17 11.15
N ALA A 165 13.68 16.45 10.91
CA ALA A 165 12.48 16.83 10.19
C ALA A 165 12.47 16.28 8.76
N GLY A 166 13.62 16.30 8.07
CA GLY A 166 13.81 15.70 6.75
C GLY A 166 13.62 14.18 6.76
N LEU A 167 14.21 13.47 7.72
CA LEU A 167 14.03 12.03 7.91
C LEU A 167 12.56 11.68 8.17
N PHE A 168 11.90 12.43 9.04
CA PHE A 168 10.49 12.22 9.35
C PHE A 168 9.59 12.49 8.13
N GLN A 169 9.85 13.56 7.39
CA GLN A 169 9.14 13.84 6.13
C GLN A 169 9.32 12.70 5.12
N ARG A 170 10.56 12.19 4.97
CA ARG A 170 10.85 11.06 4.09
C ARG A 170 10.11 9.81 4.53
N PHE A 171 10.11 9.50 5.82
CA PHE A 171 9.38 8.38 6.39
C PHE A 171 7.87 8.46 6.06
N LEU A 172 7.23 9.61 6.28
CA LEU A 172 5.81 9.79 5.95
C LEU A 172 5.50 9.59 4.46
N LYS A 173 6.40 10.03 3.56
CA LYS A 173 6.27 9.81 2.11
C LYS A 173 6.50 8.35 1.73
N GLU A 174 7.43 7.68 2.38
CA GLU A 174 7.71 6.27 2.14
C GLU A 174 6.57 5.38 2.64
N GLU A 175 5.97 5.69 3.78
CA GLU A 175 4.80 4.97 4.30
C GLU A 175 3.65 4.98 3.29
N THR A 176 3.35 6.13 2.69
CA THR A 176 2.36 6.20 1.60
C THR A 176 2.75 5.34 0.40
N ARG A 177 4.03 5.35 -0.02
CA ARG A 177 4.51 4.53 -1.13
C ARG A 177 4.44 3.03 -0.84
N VAL A 178 4.73 2.60 0.38
CA VAL A 178 4.66 1.18 0.76
C VAL A 178 3.23 0.67 0.62
N THR A 179 2.22 1.47 0.98
CA THR A 179 0.82 1.09 0.78
C THR A 179 0.46 0.93 -0.70
N GLU A 180 0.92 1.84 -1.56
CA GLU A 180 0.76 1.75 -3.02
C GLU A 180 1.44 0.50 -3.60
N VAL A 181 2.68 0.22 -3.19
CA VAL A 181 3.42 -0.97 -3.63
C VAL A 181 2.72 -2.26 -3.20
N ASN A 182 2.18 -2.30 -1.98
CA ASN A 182 1.43 -3.47 -1.50
C ASN A 182 0.12 -3.68 -2.26
N LEU A 183 -0.57 -2.60 -2.64
CA LEU A 183 -1.74 -2.65 -3.54
C LEU A 183 -1.35 -3.22 -4.91
N ILE A 184 -0.24 -2.75 -5.50
CA ILE A 184 0.26 -3.25 -6.78
C ILE A 184 0.63 -4.73 -6.69
N LYS A 185 1.33 -5.16 -5.63
CA LYS A 185 1.63 -6.59 -5.39
C LYS A 185 0.35 -7.43 -5.21
N GLY A 186 -0.65 -6.88 -4.53
CA GLY A 186 -1.97 -7.48 -4.42
C GLY A 186 -2.61 -7.69 -5.79
N LEU A 187 -2.58 -6.66 -6.65
CA LEU A 187 -3.07 -6.73 -8.02
C LEU A 187 -2.30 -7.74 -8.86
N GLU A 188 -0.97 -7.77 -8.78
CA GLU A 188 -0.12 -8.75 -9.47
C GLU A 188 -0.48 -10.18 -9.06
N ASN A 189 -0.68 -10.42 -7.76
CA ASN A 189 -1.11 -11.73 -7.26
C ASN A 189 -2.51 -12.08 -7.77
N THR A 190 -3.46 -11.12 -7.78
CA THR A 190 -4.80 -11.38 -8.35
C THR A 190 -4.75 -11.70 -9.83
N ALA A 191 -3.93 -10.98 -10.60
CA ALA A 191 -3.70 -11.23 -12.02
C ALA A 191 -3.09 -12.62 -12.25
N LYS A 192 -2.10 -13.02 -11.44
CA LYS A 192 -1.54 -14.37 -11.48
C LYS A 192 -2.58 -15.45 -11.17
N THR A 193 -3.45 -15.24 -10.18
CA THR A 193 -4.56 -16.19 -9.93
C THR A 193 -5.56 -16.22 -11.08
N LEU A 194 -5.87 -15.07 -11.71
CA LEU A 194 -6.72 -15.04 -12.89
C LEU A 194 -6.08 -15.80 -14.06
N ASP A 195 -4.79 -15.60 -14.32
CA ASP A 195 -4.04 -16.33 -15.34
C ASP A 195 -4.00 -17.82 -15.05
N GLN A 196 -3.81 -18.23 -13.80
CA GLN A 196 -3.85 -19.64 -13.40
C GLN A 196 -5.24 -20.24 -13.58
N LEU A 197 -6.31 -19.53 -13.24
CA LEU A 197 -7.68 -19.96 -13.46
C LEU A 197 -8.01 -20.04 -14.95
N VAL A 198 -7.59 -19.06 -15.74
CA VAL A 198 -7.74 -19.08 -17.21
C VAL A 198 -6.98 -20.27 -17.78
N THR A 199 -5.75 -20.52 -17.32
CA THR A 199 -4.91 -21.64 -17.74
C THR A 199 -5.59 -22.97 -17.39
N TYR A 200 -6.04 -23.15 -16.16
CA TYR A 200 -6.79 -24.32 -15.70
C TYR A 200 -8.05 -24.56 -16.54
N ILE A 201 -8.84 -23.50 -16.80
CA ILE A 201 -10.03 -23.57 -17.65
C ILE A 201 -9.62 -23.91 -19.09
N THR A 202 -8.51 -23.38 -19.63
CA THR A 202 -8.05 -23.72 -20.98
C THR A 202 -7.45 -25.12 -21.10
N GLU A 203 -6.86 -25.66 -20.03
CA GLU A 203 -6.37 -27.03 -19.96
C GLU A 203 -7.54 -28.01 -19.83
N GLU A 204 -8.57 -27.67 -19.03
CA GLU A 204 -9.85 -28.41 -18.96
C GLU A 204 -10.74 -28.23 -20.22
N LYS A 205 -10.52 -27.17 -21.04
CA LYS A 205 -11.23 -26.94 -22.32
C LYS A 205 -11.00 -28.02 -23.37
N LYS A 206 -10.06 -28.96 -23.18
CA LYS A 206 -10.01 -30.16 -24.03
C LYS A 206 -11.21 -31.10 -23.81
N GLY A 207 -12.01 -30.90 -22.75
CA GLY A 207 -13.09 -31.82 -22.37
C GLY A 207 -14.54 -31.34 -22.53
N ASN A 208 -14.87 -30.06 -22.32
CA ASN A 208 -16.27 -29.68 -22.04
C ASN A 208 -16.71 -28.28 -22.57
N GLU A 209 -16.98 -28.15 -23.87
CA GLU A 209 -17.70 -26.98 -24.43
C GLU A 209 -19.15 -26.85 -23.91
N SER A 210 -19.73 -27.91 -23.35
CA SER A 210 -21.10 -27.96 -22.81
C SER A 210 -21.27 -27.10 -21.56
N VAL A 211 -20.28 -27.09 -20.66
CA VAL A 211 -20.39 -26.42 -19.36
C VAL A 211 -20.31 -24.90 -19.50
N ILE A 212 -19.52 -24.39 -20.45
CA ILE A 212 -19.46 -22.94 -20.76
C ILE A 212 -20.81 -22.46 -21.30
N LYS A 213 -21.47 -23.26 -22.15
CA LYS A 213 -22.82 -22.95 -22.63
C LYS A 213 -23.82 -22.90 -21.48
N GLU A 214 -23.75 -23.84 -20.53
CA GLU A 214 -24.65 -23.86 -19.35
C GLU A 214 -24.44 -22.66 -18.41
N ILE A 215 -23.19 -22.25 -18.18
CA ILE A 215 -22.88 -21.09 -17.32
C ILE A 215 -23.32 -19.79 -17.99
N LEU A 216 -23.10 -19.62 -19.30
CA LEU A 216 -23.57 -18.45 -20.06
C LEU A 216 -25.11 -18.38 -20.11
N LEU A 217 -25.80 -19.53 -20.23
CA LEU A 217 -27.26 -19.60 -20.15
C LEU A 217 -27.79 -19.25 -18.76
N SER A 218 -27.09 -19.62 -17.69
CA SER A 218 -27.49 -19.28 -16.32
C SER A 218 -27.44 -17.79 -16.00
N ASN A 219 -26.61 -17.02 -16.70
CA ASN A 219 -26.44 -15.58 -16.51
C ASN A 219 -27.00 -14.76 -17.70
N HIS A 220 -27.90 -15.34 -18.48
CA HIS A 220 -28.40 -14.71 -19.69
C HIS A 220 -29.19 -13.41 -19.40
N PRO A 221 -28.91 -12.28 -20.08
CA PRO A 221 -29.56 -10.98 -19.83
C PRO A 221 -31.10 -10.99 -19.95
N ALA A 222 -31.66 -11.87 -20.79
CA ALA A 222 -33.11 -12.10 -20.91
C ALA A 222 -33.76 -12.46 -19.56
N ILE A 223 -33.07 -13.23 -18.71
CA ILE A 223 -33.57 -13.67 -17.41
C ILE A 223 -33.68 -12.48 -16.46
N GLU A 224 -32.70 -11.59 -16.45
CA GLU A 224 -32.75 -10.37 -15.63
C GLU A 224 -33.84 -9.42 -16.09
N ARG A 225 -34.00 -9.24 -17.42
CA ARG A 225 -35.04 -8.39 -17.99
C ARG A 225 -36.44 -8.91 -17.61
N MET A 226 -36.67 -10.22 -17.71
CA MET A 226 -37.93 -10.86 -17.30
C MET A 226 -38.18 -10.73 -15.79
N LYS A 227 -37.15 -10.88 -14.94
CA LYS A 227 -37.29 -10.65 -13.50
C LYS A 227 -37.73 -9.22 -13.18
N LYS A 228 -37.20 -8.21 -13.90
CA LYS A 228 -37.57 -6.81 -13.72
C LYS A 228 -39.03 -6.57 -14.13
N ILE A 229 -39.45 -7.03 -15.30
CA ILE A 229 -40.84 -6.88 -15.79
C ILE A 229 -41.84 -7.53 -14.84
N LEU A 230 -41.55 -8.75 -14.38
CA LEU A 230 -42.46 -9.55 -13.55
C LEU A 230 -42.31 -9.32 -12.04
N GLY A 231 -41.45 -8.38 -11.62
CA GLY A 231 -41.23 -8.00 -10.22
C GLY A 231 -40.73 -9.16 -9.33
N VAL A 232 -39.86 -10.02 -9.86
CA VAL A 232 -39.50 -11.30 -9.24
C VAL A 232 -38.26 -11.16 -8.36
N LYS A 233 -38.40 -11.46 -7.06
CA LYS A 233 -37.31 -11.39 -6.07
C LYS A 233 -36.47 -12.67 -5.95
N TYR A 234 -36.89 -13.76 -6.60
CA TYR A 234 -36.21 -15.06 -6.54
C TYR A 234 -35.41 -15.37 -7.81
N LYS A 235 -34.42 -16.26 -7.70
CA LYS A 235 -33.62 -16.72 -8.84
C LYS A 235 -34.50 -17.56 -9.76
N VAL A 236 -34.49 -17.20 -11.04
CA VAL A 236 -35.20 -17.89 -12.13
C VAL A 236 -34.14 -18.24 -13.15
N ILE A 237 -34.22 -19.44 -13.71
CA ILE A 237 -33.36 -19.94 -14.80
C ILE A 237 -34.30 -20.69 -15.73
N PHE A 238 -34.20 -20.45 -17.04
CA PHE A 238 -34.87 -21.25 -18.05
C PHE A 238 -33.93 -21.41 -19.25
N SER A 239 -33.88 -22.61 -19.82
CA SER A 239 -33.02 -22.95 -20.96
C SER A 239 -33.81 -23.14 -22.25
N ASN A 240 -35.14 -23.27 -22.15
CA ASN A 240 -36.04 -23.51 -23.28
C ASN A 240 -37.36 -22.74 -23.13
N VAL A 241 -38.11 -22.63 -24.24
CA VAL A 241 -39.44 -21.98 -24.26
C VAL A 241 -40.45 -22.73 -23.40
N GLN A 242 -40.29 -24.05 -23.21
CA GLN A 242 -41.22 -24.87 -22.41
C GLN A 242 -41.14 -24.56 -20.91
N GLU A 243 -39.94 -24.37 -20.37
CA GLU A 243 -39.69 -23.94 -18.99
C GLU A 243 -40.19 -22.52 -18.76
N LEU A 244 -39.99 -21.64 -19.75
CA LEU A 244 -40.55 -20.29 -19.73
C LEU A 244 -42.09 -20.33 -19.68
N ASN A 245 -42.71 -21.16 -20.52
CA ASN A 245 -44.16 -21.38 -20.53
C ASN A 245 -44.65 -21.91 -19.19
N THR A 246 -43.99 -22.93 -18.63
CA THR A 246 -44.37 -23.52 -17.34
C THR A 246 -44.29 -22.49 -16.21
N TRP A 247 -43.26 -21.64 -16.24
CA TRP A 247 -43.08 -20.58 -15.26
C TRP A 247 -44.13 -19.47 -15.38
N LEU A 248 -44.51 -19.09 -16.59
CA LEU A 248 -45.54 -18.10 -16.86
C LEU A 248 -46.96 -18.63 -16.56
N ASP A 249 -47.24 -19.88 -16.90
CA ASP A 249 -48.52 -20.55 -16.61
C ASP A 249 -48.76 -20.68 -15.10
N ALA A 250 -47.72 -21.00 -14.32
CA ALA A 250 -47.78 -20.99 -12.85
C ALA A 250 -48.15 -19.61 -12.25
N ARG A 251 -47.99 -18.52 -13.02
CA ARG A 251 -48.37 -17.15 -12.63
C ARG A 251 -49.71 -16.70 -13.23
N GLY A 252 -50.39 -17.57 -13.97
CA GLY A 252 -51.68 -17.33 -14.61
C GLY A 252 -51.60 -16.65 -15.98
N PHE A 253 -50.41 -16.61 -16.60
CA PHE A 253 -50.27 -16.15 -17.99
C PHE A 253 -50.56 -17.32 -18.93
N LYS A 254 -51.58 -17.19 -19.78
CA LYS A 254 -51.86 -18.16 -20.84
C LYS A 254 -51.23 -17.70 -22.14
N ILE A 255 -50.70 -18.65 -22.90
CA ILE A 255 -50.22 -18.37 -24.24
C ILE A 255 -51.42 -18.07 -25.14
N GLU A 256 -51.42 -16.93 -25.81
CA GLU A 256 -52.40 -16.60 -26.84
C GLU A 256 -51.72 -16.89 -28.18
N ASP A 257 -52.06 -18.01 -28.82
CA ASP A 257 -51.60 -18.35 -30.18
C ASP A 257 -52.30 -17.46 -31.21
N TYR A 258 -52.03 -16.16 -31.15
CA TYR A 258 -52.35 -15.25 -32.24
C TYR A 258 -51.17 -15.18 -33.20
N THR A 259 -51.37 -15.93 -34.29
CA THR A 259 -50.92 -15.69 -35.67
C THR A 259 -49.46 -15.97 -36.02
N GLU A 260 -49.32 -16.88 -36.99
CA GLU A 260 -48.19 -17.13 -37.89
C GLU A 260 -47.72 -15.88 -38.70
N ILE A 261 -48.06 -14.66 -38.27
CA ILE A 261 -47.81 -13.41 -39.00
C ILE A 261 -46.81 -12.50 -38.26
N LEU A 262 -46.52 -12.75 -36.97
CA LEU A 262 -45.51 -12.00 -36.21
C LEU A 262 -44.53 -12.97 -35.53
N ASP A 263 -43.23 -12.71 -35.65
CA ASP A 263 -42.13 -13.48 -35.04
C ASP A 263 -42.05 -13.24 -33.51
N ILE A 264 -43.18 -13.31 -32.80
CA ILE A 264 -43.29 -12.94 -31.39
C ILE A 264 -44.16 -13.97 -30.65
N TYR A 265 -43.69 -14.43 -29.49
CA TYR A 265 -44.48 -15.17 -28.52
C TYR A 265 -45.25 -14.20 -27.61
N LEU A 266 -46.55 -14.44 -27.45
CA LEU A 266 -47.48 -13.58 -26.70
C LEU A 266 -48.07 -14.34 -25.51
N TRP A 267 -47.87 -13.83 -24.30
CA TRP A 267 -48.50 -14.34 -23.08
C TRP A 267 -49.43 -13.29 -22.49
N ARG A 268 -50.69 -13.65 -22.24
CA ARG A 268 -51.70 -12.77 -21.65
C ARG A 268 -52.17 -13.30 -20.31
N ASN A 269 -52.22 -12.43 -19.31
CA ASN A 269 -52.80 -12.73 -18.00
C ASN A 269 -54.03 -11.85 -17.78
N ARG A 270 -55.20 -12.47 -17.87
CA ARG A 270 -56.50 -11.83 -17.65
C ARG A 270 -56.86 -11.92 -16.17
N ARG A 271 -56.47 -10.91 -15.38
CA ARG A 271 -56.89 -10.83 -13.97
C ARG A 271 -58.20 -10.06 -13.86
N HIS A 272 -59.31 -10.80 -13.84
CA HIS A 272 -60.68 -10.26 -13.73
C HIS A 272 -60.90 -9.38 -12.48
N THR A 273 -60.07 -9.55 -11.44
CA THR A 273 -60.12 -8.78 -10.19
C THR A 273 -59.45 -7.40 -10.24
N LEU A 274 -58.64 -7.09 -11.26
CA LEU A 274 -57.83 -5.85 -11.33
C LEU A 274 -58.16 -4.93 -12.52
N LYS A 275 -59.16 -5.27 -13.35
CA LYS A 275 -59.53 -4.55 -14.60
C LYS A 275 -58.32 -4.23 -15.53
N LYS A 276 -57.27 -5.06 -15.49
CA LYS A 276 -56.04 -4.88 -16.28
C LYS A 276 -55.63 -6.20 -16.93
N ASP A 277 -55.37 -6.15 -18.22
CA ASP A 277 -54.75 -7.21 -19.00
C ASP A 277 -53.25 -6.94 -19.10
N TYR A 278 -52.45 -7.91 -18.67
CA TYR A 278 -51.00 -7.88 -18.79
C TYR A 278 -50.59 -8.76 -19.97
N ILE A 279 -49.88 -8.18 -20.94
CA ILE A 279 -49.37 -8.87 -22.13
C ILE A 279 -47.84 -8.79 -22.10
N ILE A 280 -47.19 -9.95 -22.28
CA ILE A 280 -45.74 -10.06 -22.44
C ILE A 280 -45.46 -10.51 -23.87
N LYS A 281 -44.60 -9.76 -24.57
CA LYS A 281 -44.15 -10.03 -25.94
C LYS A 281 -42.68 -10.42 -25.92
N VAL A 282 -42.33 -11.60 -26.43
CA VAL A 282 -40.92 -12.05 -26.57
C VAL A 282 -40.65 -12.43 -28.02
N HIS A 283 -39.61 -11.85 -28.63
CA HIS A 283 -39.30 -12.14 -30.03
C HIS A 283 -38.75 -13.58 -30.23
N LYS A 284 -39.20 -14.29 -31.27
CA LYS A 284 -38.79 -15.67 -31.60
C LYS A 284 -37.29 -15.80 -31.91
N SER A 285 -36.64 -14.70 -32.32
CA SER A 285 -35.19 -14.65 -32.61
C SER A 285 -34.29 -14.96 -31.40
N LEU A 286 -34.82 -14.84 -30.18
CA LEU A 286 -34.14 -15.23 -28.93
C LEU A 286 -33.91 -16.74 -28.81
N PHE A 287 -34.68 -17.54 -29.55
CA PHE A 287 -34.62 -18.99 -29.52
C PHE A 287 -34.11 -19.55 -30.85
N ASP A 288 -33.48 -20.72 -30.81
CA ASP A 288 -33.10 -21.48 -32.00
C ASP A 288 -34.28 -22.28 -32.58
N GLU A 289 -34.06 -22.92 -33.74
CA GLU A 289 -35.08 -23.73 -34.44
C GLU A 289 -35.63 -24.90 -33.60
N PHE A 290 -34.98 -25.24 -32.48
CA PHE A 290 -35.37 -26.28 -31.54
C PHE A 290 -35.94 -25.71 -30.22
N GLY A 291 -36.17 -24.40 -30.12
CA GLY A 291 -36.76 -23.74 -28.95
C GLY A 291 -35.82 -23.61 -27.75
N LYS A 292 -34.50 -23.75 -27.94
CA LYS A 292 -33.48 -23.45 -26.93
C LYS A 292 -33.03 -22.00 -27.02
N LEU A 293 -32.74 -21.42 -25.87
CA LEU A 293 -32.28 -20.04 -25.78
C LEU A 293 -30.90 -19.91 -26.45
N LYS A 294 -30.75 -18.98 -27.40
CA LYS A 294 -29.44 -18.72 -28.02
C LYS A 294 -28.54 -18.04 -27.01
N VAL A 295 -27.24 -18.39 -27.02
CA VAL A 295 -26.25 -17.78 -26.16
C VAL A 295 -25.93 -16.37 -26.70
N VAL A 296 -26.39 -15.34 -26.01
CA VAL A 296 -26.11 -13.93 -26.34
C VAL A 296 -25.27 -13.33 -25.21
N THR A 297 -24.16 -12.67 -25.55
CA THR A 297 -23.33 -11.93 -24.60
C THR A 297 -23.91 -10.54 -24.33
N GLU A 298 -23.63 -9.95 -23.17
CA GLU A 298 -24.15 -8.63 -22.77
C GLU A 298 -23.91 -7.53 -23.82
N ASP A 299 -22.78 -7.60 -24.54
CA ASP A 299 -22.42 -6.64 -25.60
C ASP A 299 -23.30 -6.69 -26.85
N SER A 300 -24.03 -7.79 -27.06
CA SER A 300 -24.90 -8.01 -28.24
C SER A 300 -26.40 -8.06 -27.89
N TRP A 301 -26.74 -7.73 -26.64
CA TRP A 301 -28.10 -7.81 -26.12
C TRP A 301 -28.93 -6.57 -26.50
N ASP A 302 -30.05 -6.77 -27.19
CA ASP A 302 -31.03 -5.72 -27.45
C ASP A 302 -32.21 -5.80 -26.45
N PRO A 303 -32.39 -4.80 -25.57
CA PRO A 303 -33.49 -4.76 -24.61
C PRO A 303 -34.89 -4.75 -25.23
N SER A 304 -35.02 -4.40 -26.51
CA SER A 304 -36.30 -4.33 -27.23
C SER A 304 -36.89 -5.70 -27.58
N LEU A 305 -36.12 -6.78 -27.42
CA LEU A 305 -36.53 -8.16 -27.70
C LEU A 305 -37.56 -8.73 -26.71
N ILE A 306 -37.76 -8.07 -25.56
CA ILE A 306 -38.75 -8.42 -24.53
C ILE A 306 -39.50 -7.15 -24.12
N GLN A 307 -40.80 -7.11 -24.39
CA GLN A 307 -41.67 -5.96 -24.14
C GLN A 307 -42.88 -6.36 -23.29
N ASP A 308 -43.34 -5.46 -22.45
CA ASP A 308 -44.58 -5.58 -21.69
C ASP A 308 -45.59 -4.49 -22.10
N GLU A 309 -46.84 -4.90 -22.30
CA GLU A 309 -47.97 -4.01 -22.54
C GLU A 309 -49.05 -4.27 -21.49
N ILE A 310 -49.59 -3.19 -20.92
CA ILE A 310 -50.70 -3.25 -19.97
C ILE A 310 -51.90 -2.58 -20.61
N ILE A 311 -52.94 -3.35 -20.91
CA ILE A 311 -54.18 -2.86 -21.51
C ILE A 311 -55.28 -2.81 -20.43
N PRO A 312 -55.95 -1.69 -20.20
CA PRO A 312 -57.15 -1.65 -19.35
C PRO A 312 -58.31 -2.41 -20.02
N LEU A 313 -59.02 -3.25 -19.25
CA LEU A 313 -60.18 -4.01 -19.76
C LEU A 313 -61.37 -3.05 -19.99
N GLU A 314 -61.70 -2.74 -21.24
CA GLU A 314 -63.00 -2.15 -21.63
C GLU A 314 -64.10 -3.23 -21.59
N GLU A 315 -65.27 -2.86 -21.07
CA GLU A 315 -66.44 -3.76 -20.95
C GLU A 315 -66.93 -4.20 -22.34
N PRO A 316 -67.39 -5.46 -22.51
CA PRO A 316 -67.97 -5.88 -23.78
C PRO A 316 -69.28 -5.11 -24.00
N ASN A 317 -69.37 -4.40 -25.13
CA ASN A 317 -70.64 -3.88 -25.64
C ASN A 317 -71.67 -5.03 -25.64
N PRO A 318 -72.85 -4.88 -25.00
CA PRO A 318 -73.87 -5.89 -25.06
C PRO A 318 -74.30 -6.05 -26.53
N THR A 319 -74.25 -7.30 -27.00
CA THR A 319 -74.93 -7.78 -28.18
C THR A 319 -76.35 -7.21 -28.23
N ILE A 320 -76.60 -6.32 -29.20
CA ILE A 320 -77.96 -6.08 -29.68
C ILE A 320 -78.29 -7.31 -30.53
N SER A 321 -79.01 -8.26 -29.95
CA SER A 321 -79.70 -9.28 -30.73
C SER A 321 -80.82 -8.61 -31.51
N ASP A 322 -80.96 -8.99 -32.78
CA ASP A 322 -82.13 -8.72 -33.60
C ASP A 322 -83.43 -8.98 -32.81
N ASP A 323 -84.26 -7.95 -32.69
CA ASP A 323 -85.71 -8.09 -32.64
C ASP A 323 -86.32 -6.83 -33.27
N LEU A 324 -86.60 -6.94 -34.58
CA LEU A 324 -87.62 -6.12 -35.25
C LEU A 324 -89.00 -6.61 -34.78
N PRO A 325 -89.86 -5.71 -34.30
CA PRO A 325 -91.24 -5.75 -34.78
C PRO A 325 -91.80 -4.35 -35.10
N PHE A 326 -92.32 -4.26 -36.34
CA PHE A 326 -93.28 -3.32 -36.93
C PHE A 326 -92.95 -1.82 -37.03
#